data_AF-A0A5K8AFG5-F1
#
_entry.id   AF-A0A5K8AFG5-F1
#
_cell.length_a   1.000
_cell.length_b   1.000
_cell.length_c   1.000
_cell.angle_alpha   90.00
_cell.angle_beta   90.00
_cell.angle_gamma   90.00
#
_symmetry.space_group_name_H-M   'P 1'
#
loop_
_entity.id
_entity.type
_entity.pdbx_description
1 polymer ?
#
loop_
_entity_poly.entity_id
_entity_poly.type
_entity_poly.pdbx_seq_one_letter_code
_entity_poly.pdbx_strand_id
1 'polypeptide(L)'
;MRKKPARSDPPAPPRVWEYRLPGGFRVMAGKTDADNDRLSLKVAGANDWWFHVRGMPGSHVVLVIEKDRPPDRETLNRAAAIAAYHSKARTGGVVAVSGTLACHVTKPRGAKPGSVQIRKERIFKVRPAIPDTAA
;
A
#
# COMPACT_ATOMS: atom_id res chain seq x y z
N MET A 1 28.48 13.14 -34.71
CA MET A 1 27.13 13.67 -34.35
C MET A 1 26.43 12.65 -33.45
N ARG A 2 26.39 12.84 -32.12
CA ARG A 2 25.74 11.89 -31.19
C ARG A 2 24.26 12.26 -31.08
N LYS A 3 23.36 11.41 -31.57
CA LYS A 3 21.91 11.57 -31.43
C LYS A 3 21.54 11.50 -29.94
N LYS A 4 20.91 12.55 -29.41
CA LYS A 4 20.32 12.57 -28.06
C LYS A 4 19.13 11.58 -28.05
N PRO A 5 19.00 10.67 -27.08
CA PRO A 5 17.83 9.82 -26.98
C PRO A 5 16.60 10.67 -26.68
N ALA A 6 15.48 10.33 -27.32
CA ALA A 6 14.18 10.97 -27.13
C ALA A 6 13.79 10.87 -25.64
N ARG A 7 13.23 11.96 -25.10
CA ARG A 7 12.64 11.96 -23.75
C ARG A 7 11.46 10.98 -23.77
N SER A 8 11.61 9.86 -23.10
CA SER A 8 10.53 8.91 -22.86
C SER A 8 9.39 9.63 -22.13
N ASP A 9 8.14 9.41 -22.55
CA ASP A 9 6.96 9.86 -21.81
C ASP A 9 7.08 9.51 -20.32
N PRO A 10 6.58 10.37 -19.42
CA PRO A 10 6.52 10.02 -18.00
C PRO A 10 5.73 8.71 -17.85
N PRO A 11 6.23 7.73 -17.07
CA PRO A 11 5.60 6.43 -16.96
C PRO A 11 4.15 6.57 -16.44
N ALA A 12 3.19 6.04 -17.19
CA ALA A 12 1.75 6.06 -16.88
C ALA A 12 1.50 5.62 -15.42
N PRO A 13 0.67 6.33 -14.62
CA PRO A 13 0.52 6.13 -13.17
C PRO A 13 0.24 4.67 -12.77
N PRO A 14 0.65 4.22 -11.56
CA PRO A 14 0.43 2.84 -11.17
C PRO A 14 -1.06 2.52 -11.13
N ARG A 15 -1.41 1.32 -11.55
CA ARG A 15 -2.78 0.83 -11.50
C ARG A 15 -3.08 0.42 -10.06
N VAL A 16 -4.00 1.15 -9.44
CA VAL A 16 -4.40 0.92 -8.05
C VAL A 16 -5.90 0.76 -7.92
N TRP A 17 -6.34 0.04 -6.89
CA TRP A 17 -7.68 0.18 -6.34
C TRP A 17 -7.67 1.37 -5.40
N GLU A 18 -8.64 2.27 -5.52
CA GLU A 18 -8.81 3.38 -4.59
C GLU A 18 -10.06 3.17 -3.74
N TYR A 19 -9.93 3.45 -2.45
CA TYR A 19 -10.99 3.39 -1.46
C TYR A 19 -11.03 4.70 -0.69
N ARG A 20 -12.24 5.10 -0.28
CA ARG A 20 -12.44 6.17 0.70
C ARG A 20 -12.92 5.56 2.01
N LEU A 21 -12.25 5.91 3.09
CA LEU A 21 -12.67 5.59 4.44
C LEU A 21 -13.43 6.78 5.04
N PRO A 22 -14.30 6.54 6.05
CA PRO A 22 -14.91 7.60 6.84
C PRO A 22 -13.91 8.62 7.33
N GLY A 23 -14.35 9.88 7.34
CA GLY A 23 -13.47 11.02 7.51
C GLY A 23 -12.82 11.50 6.20
N GLY A 24 -12.90 10.76 5.09
CA GLY A 24 -12.33 11.19 3.80
C GLY A 24 -10.89 10.74 3.58
N PHE A 25 -10.38 9.82 4.41
CA PHE A 25 -9.06 9.22 4.18
C PHE A 25 -9.07 8.38 2.91
N ARG A 26 -7.97 8.46 2.15
CA ARG A 26 -7.80 7.73 0.90
C ARG A 26 -6.89 6.53 1.13
N VAL A 27 -7.31 5.37 0.63
CA VAL A 27 -6.51 4.14 0.64
C VAL A 27 -6.31 3.66 -0.79
N MET A 28 -5.07 3.31 -1.13
CA MET A 28 -4.68 2.81 -2.45
C MET A 28 -4.11 1.40 -2.30
N ALA A 29 -4.52 0.46 -3.14
CA ALA A 29 -3.97 -0.90 -3.17
C ALA A 29 -3.43 -1.23 -4.57
N GLY A 30 -2.18 -1.69 -4.67
CA GLY A 30 -1.57 -2.05 -5.95
C GLY A 30 -2.22 -3.26 -6.60
N LYS A 31 -2.39 -3.23 -7.94
CA LYS A 31 -3.02 -4.35 -8.68
C LYS A 31 -2.05 -5.43 -9.13
N THR A 32 -0.76 -5.09 -9.25
CA THR A 32 0.30 -5.99 -9.71
C THR A 32 1.58 -5.75 -8.91
N ASP A 33 2.57 -6.65 -9.02
CA ASP A 33 3.87 -6.50 -8.35
C ASP A 33 4.63 -5.22 -8.77
N ALA A 34 4.49 -4.81 -10.04
CA ALA A 34 5.08 -3.57 -10.54
C ALA A 34 4.36 -2.33 -9.99
N ASP A 35 3.01 -2.40 -9.89
CA ASP A 35 2.22 -1.33 -9.28
C ASP A 35 2.51 -1.23 -7.78
N ASN A 36 2.68 -2.36 -7.10
CA ASN A 36 3.05 -2.47 -5.70
C ASN A 36 4.37 -1.75 -5.41
N ASP A 37 5.41 -1.97 -6.22
CA ASP A 37 6.68 -1.27 -6.07
C ASP A 37 6.52 0.24 -6.22
N ARG A 38 5.82 0.66 -7.26
CA ARG A 38 5.66 2.08 -7.54
C ARG A 38 4.81 2.75 -6.47
N LEU A 39 3.74 2.10 -6.02
CA LEU A 39 2.89 2.57 -4.94
C LEU A 39 3.73 2.79 -3.68
N SER A 40 4.52 1.79 -3.27
CA SER A 40 5.33 1.84 -2.05
C SER A 40 6.49 2.83 -2.10
N LEU A 41 7.15 2.98 -3.25
CA LEU A 41 8.45 3.66 -3.33
C LEU A 41 8.41 5.01 -4.05
N LYS A 42 7.33 5.31 -4.78
CA LYS A 42 7.22 6.53 -5.62
C LYS A 42 5.96 7.33 -5.37
N VAL A 43 4.84 6.69 -5.02
CA VAL A 43 3.57 7.37 -4.78
C VAL A 43 3.39 7.70 -3.29
N ALA A 44 3.69 6.76 -2.41
CA ALA A 44 3.56 6.96 -0.97
C ALA A 44 4.46 8.11 -0.49
N GLY A 45 3.87 9.06 0.23
CA GLY A 45 4.58 10.08 0.97
C GLY A 45 5.24 9.49 2.22
N ALA A 46 6.29 10.13 2.72
CA ALA A 46 7.08 9.63 3.85
C ALA A 46 6.25 9.35 5.13
N ASN A 47 5.18 10.13 5.34
CA ASN A 47 4.28 10.03 6.50
C ASN A 47 3.06 9.15 6.26
N ASP A 48 2.90 8.62 5.05
CA ASP A 48 1.80 7.71 4.73
C ASP A 48 2.00 6.37 5.42
N TRP A 49 0.90 5.70 5.72
CA TRP A 49 0.94 4.35 6.26
C TRP A 49 0.93 3.34 5.14
N TRP A 50 1.88 2.41 5.18
CA TRP A 50 2.00 1.28 4.28
C TRP A 50 1.61 -0.01 5.00
N PHE A 51 0.95 -0.93 4.28
CA PHE A 51 0.48 -2.21 4.80
C PHE A 51 0.70 -3.36 3.79
N HIS A 52 0.94 -4.55 4.32
CA HIS A 52 0.97 -5.80 3.56
C HIS A 52 0.70 -7.00 4.49
N VAL A 53 0.07 -8.05 3.96
CA VAL A 53 -0.20 -9.27 4.74
C VAL A 53 1.11 -9.96 5.14
N ARG A 54 1.19 -10.48 6.36
CA ARG A 54 2.42 -11.14 6.83
C ARG A 54 2.47 -12.59 6.37
N GLY A 55 3.60 -12.99 5.76
CA GLY A 55 3.87 -14.38 5.39
C GLY A 55 3.08 -14.91 4.19
N MET A 56 2.34 -14.06 3.48
CA MET A 56 1.59 -14.44 2.29
C MET A 56 1.74 -13.40 1.17
N PRO A 57 1.51 -13.78 -0.11
CA PRO A 57 1.42 -12.82 -1.20
C PRO A 57 0.16 -11.94 -1.07
N GLY A 58 0.31 -10.64 -1.31
CA GLY A 58 -0.80 -9.70 -1.38
C GLY A 58 -0.38 -8.36 -1.99
N SER A 59 -1.34 -7.46 -2.13
CA SER A 59 -1.12 -6.10 -2.57
C SER A 59 -0.40 -5.27 -1.50
N HIS A 60 0.45 -4.35 -1.95
CA HIS A 60 0.88 -3.23 -1.12
C HIS A 60 -0.28 -2.25 -1.01
N VAL A 61 -0.59 -1.84 0.22
CA VAL A 61 -1.67 -0.90 0.50
C VAL A 61 -1.11 0.34 1.19
N VAL A 62 -1.51 1.51 0.75
CA VAL A 62 -1.10 2.80 1.30
C VAL A 62 -2.32 3.59 1.74
N LEU A 63 -2.34 4.01 3.00
CA LEU A 63 -3.26 5.00 3.54
C LEU A 63 -2.56 6.37 3.45
N VAL A 64 -3.11 7.23 2.61
CA VAL A 64 -2.59 8.58 2.36
C VAL A 64 -2.97 9.48 3.55
N ILE A 65 -1.95 10.12 4.13
CA ILE A 65 -2.09 11.01 5.27
C ILE A 65 -1.91 12.45 4.81
N GLU A 66 -2.98 13.23 4.93
CA GLU A 66 -2.91 14.67 4.74
C GLU A 66 -2.20 15.33 5.93
N LYS A 67 -1.54 16.46 5.68
CA LYS A 67 -0.83 17.21 6.74
C LYS A 67 -1.80 17.54 7.87
N ASP A 68 -1.32 17.38 9.10
CA ASP A 68 -2.03 17.71 10.35
C ASP A 68 -3.26 16.85 10.67
N ARG A 69 -3.43 15.71 9.99
CA ARG A 69 -4.53 14.78 10.27
C ARG A 69 -4.05 13.34 10.49
N PRO A 70 -3.54 13.01 11.69
CA PRO A 70 -3.16 11.65 12.00
C PRO A 70 -4.39 10.72 11.95
N PRO A 71 -4.26 9.51 11.38
CA PRO A 71 -5.36 8.55 11.36
C PRO A 71 -5.54 7.98 12.77
N ASP A 72 -6.79 7.75 13.16
CA ASP A 72 -7.08 7.01 14.37
C ASP A 72 -6.80 5.50 14.20
N ARG A 73 -6.89 4.76 15.31
CA ARG A 73 -6.66 3.31 15.30
C ARG A 73 -7.64 2.57 14.40
N GLU A 74 -8.88 3.05 14.33
CA GLU A 74 -9.91 2.41 13.51
C GLU A 74 -9.63 2.56 12.01
N THR A 75 -9.22 3.74 11.56
CA THR A 75 -8.82 4.02 10.18
C THR A 75 -7.62 3.14 9.78
N LEU A 76 -6.62 3.01 10.67
CA LEU A 76 -5.49 2.10 10.44
C LEU A 76 -5.93 0.64 10.32
N ASN A 77 -6.85 0.18 11.18
CA ASN A 77 -7.40 -1.17 11.11
C ASN A 77 -8.18 -1.40 9.81
N ARG A 78 -8.96 -0.41 9.33
CA ARG A 78 -9.69 -0.50 8.07
C ARG A 78 -8.76 -0.57 6.86
N ALA A 79 -7.69 0.23 6.85
CA ALA A 79 -6.65 0.15 5.82
C ALA A 79 -5.94 -1.22 5.83
N ALA A 80 -5.62 -1.74 7.02
CA ALA A 80 -5.07 -3.09 7.16
C ALA A 80 -6.06 -4.18 6.69
N ALA A 81 -7.36 -4.03 6.95
CA ALA A 81 -8.39 -4.96 6.48
C ALA A 81 -8.47 -5.01 4.94
N ILE A 82 -8.30 -3.86 4.28
CA ILE A 82 -8.20 -3.77 2.81
C ILE A 82 -6.96 -4.54 2.32
N ALA A 83 -5.82 -4.42 3.01
CA ALA A 83 -4.62 -5.20 2.67
C ALA A 83 -4.83 -6.72 2.82
N ALA A 84 -5.52 -7.15 3.89
CA ALA A 84 -5.89 -8.54 4.07
C ALA A 84 -6.85 -9.03 2.96
N TYR A 85 -7.79 -8.19 2.52
CA TYR A 85 -8.72 -8.50 1.43
C TYR A 85 -8.02 -8.65 0.08
N HIS A 86 -7.08 -7.76 -0.26
CA HIS A 86 -6.28 -7.84 -1.49
C HIS A 86 -5.09 -8.79 -1.35
N SER A 87 -5.29 -9.94 -0.71
CA SER A 87 -4.25 -10.94 -0.53
C SER A 87 -4.79 -12.35 -0.69
N LYS A 88 -3.89 -13.34 -0.67
CA LYS A 88 -4.30 -14.75 -0.59
C LYS A 88 -5.06 -15.10 0.70
N ALA A 89 -5.08 -14.22 1.70
CA ALA A 89 -5.77 -14.40 2.97
C ALA A 89 -7.22 -13.87 2.97
N ARG A 90 -7.78 -13.50 1.81
CA ARG A 90 -9.11 -12.86 1.69
C ARG A 90 -10.25 -13.63 2.34
N THR A 91 -10.20 -14.96 2.37
CA THR A 91 -11.21 -15.83 3.00
C THR A 91 -10.83 -16.24 4.43
N GLY A 92 -9.71 -15.75 4.95
CA GLY A 92 -9.26 -16.03 6.30
C GLY A 92 -10.12 -15.32 7.35
N GLY A 93 -10.17 -15.90 8.56
CA GLY A 93 -10.86 -15.31 9.70
C GLY A 93 -10.16 -14.05 10.20
N VAL A 94 -9.12 -14.21 11.02
CA VAL A 94 -8.27 -13.11 11.51
C VAL A 94 -6.90 -13.23 10.86
N VAL A 95 -6.50 -12.19 10.13
CA VAL A 95 -5.27 -12.13 9.34
C VAL A 95 -4.29 -11.16 9.99
N ALA A 96 -3.03 -11.55 10.06
CA ALA A 96 -1.94 -10.68 10.51
C ALA A 96 -1.44 -9.82 9.34
N VAL A 97 -1.47 -8.50 9.52
CA VAL A 97 -1.03 -7.50 8.55
C VAL A 97 0.08 -6.69 9.17
N SER A 98 1.22 -6.59 8.49
CA SER A 98 2.30 -5.69 8.86
C SER A 98 1.97 -4.29 8.36
N GLY A 99 2.11 -3.28 9.21
CA GLY A 99 1.98 -1.88 8.83
C GLY A 99 3.13 -1.03 9.38
N THR A 100 3.58 -0.07 8.59
CA THR A 100 4.63 0.89 8.97
C THR A 100 4.44 2.20 8.21
N LEU A 101 5.14 3.27 8.60
CA LEU A 101 5.29 4.44 7.74
C LEU A 101 6.06 4.09 6.47
N ALA A 102 5.65 4.67 5.35
CA ALA A 102 6.26 4.43 4.04
C ALA A 102 7.74 4.83 3.98
N CYS A 103 8.19 5.81 4.79
CA CYS A 103 9.61 6.15 4.92
C CYS A 103 10.48 5.00 5.45
N HIS A 104 9.89 3.99 6.09
CA HIS A 104 10.59 2.80 6.55
C HIS A 104 10.52 1.64 5.56
N VAL A 105 9.92 1.83 4.38
CA VAL A 105 9.82 0.85 3.31
C VAL A 105 10.93 1.12 2.31
N THR A 106 11.77 0.12 2.05
CA THR A 106 12.86 0.23 1.10
C THR A 106 12.88 -0.98 0.17
N LYS A 107 13.53 -0.83 -0.99
CA LYS A 107 13.73 -1.93 -1.93
C LYS A 107 15.21 -2.28 -2.02
N PRO A 108 15.60 -3.52 -1.70
CA PRO A 108 16.97 -3.97 -1.91
C PRO A 108 17.35 -3.90 -3.39
N ARG A 109 18.61 -3.56 -3.67
CA ARG A 109 19.11 -3.49 -5.04
C ARG A 109 19.03 -4.88 -5.70
N GLY A 110 18.43 -4.95 -6.88
CA GLY A 110 18.27 -6.20 -7.63
C GLY A 110 17.08 -7.07 -7.19
N ALA A 111 16.28 -6.66 -6.20
CA ALA A 111 15.10 -7.40 -5.81
C ALA A 111 14.02 -7.39 -6.92
N LYS A 112 13.28 -8.51 -7.02
CA LYS A 112 12.15 -8.65 -7.96
C LYS A 112 11.07 -7.60 -7.70
N PRO A 113 10.22 -7.30 -8.70
CA PRO A 113 9.04 -6.47 -8.47
C PRO A 113 8.18 -6.98 -7.31
N GLY A 114 7.61 -6.07 -6.53
CA GLY A 114 6.80 -6.37 -5.34
C GLY A 114 7.62 -6.70 -4.09
N SER A 115 8.94 -6.86 -4.19
CA SER A 115 9.78 -7.23 -3.04
C SER A 115 10.34 -5.98 -2.34
N VAL A 116 9.88 -5.75 -1.11
CA VAL A 116 10.33 -4.65 -0.24
C VAL A 116 10.83 -5.16 1.12
N GLN A 117 11.66 -4.36 1.77
CA GLN A 117 12.04 -4.51 3.17
C GLN A 117 11.35 -3.42 3.99
N ILE A 118 10.86 -3.79 5.16
CA ILE A 118 10.22 -2.87 6.09
C ILE A 118 10.94 -2.85 7.42
N ARG A 119 10.91 -1.71 8.11
CA ARG A 119 11.42 -1.53 9.46
C ARG A 119 10.34 -0.92 10.34
N LYS A 120 10.49 -1.04 11.67
CA LYS A 120 9.54 -0.49 12.66
C LYS A 120 8.09 -0.91 12.41
N GLU A 121 7.90 -2.18 12.03
CA GLU A 121 6.56 -2.70 11.75
C GLU A 121 5.70 -2.75 13.01
N ARG A 122 4.39 -2.55 12.80
CA ARG A 122 3.32 -2.82 13.75
C ARG A 122 2.43 -3.90 13.16
N ILE A 123 2.01 -4.84 14.00
CA ILE A 123 1.14 -5.93 13.56
C ILE A 123 -0.32 -5.59 13.87
N PHE A 124 -1.14 -5.67 12.83
CA PHE A 124 -2.59 -5.51 12.89
C PHE A 124 -3.25 -6.88 12.73
N LYS A 125 -4.17 -7.22 13.62
CA LYS A 125 -4.98 -8.43 13.53
C LYS A 125 -6.38 -8.04 13.10
N VAL A 126 -6.71 -8.27 11.84
CA VAL A 126 -7.93 -7.76 11.20
C VAL A 126 -8.64 -8.85 10.43
N ARG A 127 -9.94 -8.70 10.24
CA ARG A 127 -10.69 -9.52 9.27
C ARG A 127 -10.59 -8.87 7.89
N PRO A 128 -10.41 -9.63 6.80
CA PRO A 128 -10.42 -9.08 5.45
C PRO A 128 -11.74 -8.36 5.17
N ALA A 129 -11.67 -7.09 4.77
CA ALA A 129 -12.84 -6.31 4.41
C ALA A 129 -12.45 -5.15 3.49
N ILE A 130 -13.40 -4.72 2.66
CA ILE A 130 -13.37 -3.45 1.93
C ILE A 130 -14.50 -2.57 2.47
N PRO A 131 -14.36 -1.24 2.44
CA PRO A 131 -15.48 -0.37 2.80
C PRO A 131 -16.63 -0.63 1.83
N ASP A 132 -17.85 -0.68 2.36
CA ASP A 132 -19.04 -0.71 1.51
C ASP A 132 -18.99 0.52 0.60
N THR A 133 -19.05 0.27 -0.70
CA THR A 133 -19.22 1.32 -1.68
C THR A 133 -20.69 1.70 -1.68
N ALA A 134 -21.17 2.26 -0.57
CA ALA A 134 -22.47 2.91 -0.53
C ALA A 134 -22.30 4.28 -1.18
N ALA A 135 -22.62 4.34 -2.47
CA ALA A 135 -23.16 5.56 -3.09
C ALA A 135 -24.66 5.58 -2.81
#